data_AF-A0A183MCP5-F1
#
_entry.id   AF-A0A183MCP5-F1
#
_cell.length_a   1.000
_cell.length_b   1.000
_cell.length_c   1.000
_cell.angle_alpha   90.00
_cell.angle_beta   90.00
_cell.angle_gamma   90.00
#
_symmetry.space_group_name_H-M   'P 1'
#
loop_
_entity.id
_entity.type
_entity.pdbx_description
1 polymer ?
#
loop_
_entity_poly.entity_id
_entity_poly.type
_entity_poly.pdbx_seq_one_letter_code
_entity_poly.pdbx_strand_id
1 'polypeptide(L)'
;MIEISPSSVTLQPGQITTINVKYIFPLNSTYLKSTIQINGTGSNNTNESIITISDFKISLGSNLFYTTTAYSSNYLSTYPTNQNDQLSIYFENITNIGTVSVPLMRNTLSLSVDIRLSDSKIVENGTGWPLQITGRFNAVTNISKISVYCIRTGSEKPSIQVVLSQLSSFTFSDYPDRYV
;
A
#
# COMPACT_ATOMS: atom_id res chain seq x y z
N MET A 1 15.35 14.43 -1.02
CA MET A 1 15.18 13.98 0.39
C MET A 1 13.86 13.24 0.49
N ILE A 2 13.78 12.14 1.26
CA ILE A 2 12.52 11.45 1.55
C ILE A 2 12.12 11.75 2.99
N GLU A 3 10.85 12.10 3.17
CA GLU A 3 10.22 12.16 4.48
C GLU A 3 9.05 11.18 4.49
N ILE A 4 8.96 10.38 5.55
CA ILE A 4 7.85 9.44 5.74
C ILE A 4 7.20 9.73 7.07
N SER A 5 5.87 9.81 7.04
CA SER A 5 5.07 10.05 8.21
C SER A 5 3.79 9.22 8.14
N PRO A 6 3.49 8.42 9.18
CA PRO A 6 4.29 8.24 10.40
C PRO A 6 5.46 7.24 10.20
N SER A 7 6.43 7.23 11.13
CA SER A 7 7.54 6.25 11.16
C SER A 7 7.11 4.87 11.67
N SER A 8 5.98 4.81 12.38
CA SER A 8 5.31 3.59 12.78
C SER A 8 3.79 3.73 12.70
N VAL A 9 3.11 2.62 12.47
CA VAL A 9 1.63 2.53 12.48
C VAL A 9 1.17 1.30 13.23
N THR A 10 -0.01 1.40 13.80
CA THR A 10 -0.77 0.27 14.33
C THR A 10 -1.93 -0.01 13.39
N LEU A 11 -2.16 -1.30 13.09
CA LEU A 11 -3.29 -1.76 12.31
C LEU A 11 -4.16 -2.66 13.19
N GLN A 12 -5.45 -2.40 13.17
CA GLN A 12 -6.45 -3.32 13.73
C GLN A 12 -7.18 -4.02 12.58
N PRO A 13 -7.61 -5.28 12.76
CA PRO A 13 -8.42 -5.97 11.76
C PRO A 13 -9.65 -5.15 11.36
N GLY A 14 -9.88 -5.03 10.05
CA GLY A 14 -11.00 -4.27 9.48
C GLY A 14 -10.83 -2.73 9.47
N GLN A 15 -9.71 -2.18 9.96
CA GLN A 15 -9.43 -0.74 9.89
C GLN A 15 -8.46 -0.39 8.77
N ILE A 16 -8.71 0.75 8.14
CA ILE A 16 -7.84 1.36 7.14
C ILE A 16 -7.02 2.45 7.83
N THR A 17 -5.72 2.46 7.57
CA THR A 17 -4.77 3.45 8.05
C THR A 17 -4.05 4.09 6.87
N THR A 18 -3.99 5.42 6.82
CA THR A 18 -3.27 6.15 5.77
C THR A 18 -1.82 6.43 6.20
N ILE A 19 -0.86 6.09 5.34
CA ILE A 19 0.53 6.51 5.46
C ILE A 19 0.86 7.59 4.42
N ASN A 20 1.76 8.51 4.75
CA ASN A 20 2.19 9.58 3.87
C ASN A 20 3.69 9.51 3.59
N VAL A 21 4.04 9.55 2.31
CA VAL A 21 5.42 9.56 1.81
C VAL A 21 5.63 10.83 1.02
N LYS A 22 6.72 11.54 1.29
CA LYS A 22 7.08 12.77 0.59
C LYS A 22 8.46 12.63 -0.02
N TYR A 23 8.57 13.05 -1.28
CA TYR A 23 9.83 13.12 -2.03
C TYR A 23 10.09 14.58 -2.40
N ILE A 24 11.18 15.13 -1.89
CA ILE A 24 11.60 16.50 -2.17
C ILE A 24 12.67 16.47 -3.26
N PHE A 25 12.40 17.14 -4.38
CA PHE A 25 13.27 17.22 -5.53
C PHE A 25 14.11 18.50 -5.51
N PRO A 26 15.41 18.44 -5.86
CA PRO A 26 16.24 19.63 -6.02
C PRO A 26 15.65 20.61 -7.05
N LEU A 27 16.00 21.89 -6.91
CA LEU A 27 15.65 22.92 -7.88
C LEU A 27 16.28 22.64 -9.24
N ASN A 28 15.62 23.06 -10.32
CA ASN A 28 16.08 22.89 -11.70
C ASN A 28 16.61 21.48 -12.02
N SER A 29 15.79 20.47 -11.75
CA SER A 29 16.18 19.05 -11.88
C SER A 29 15.20 18.27 -12.73
N THR A 30 15.66 17.21 -13.40
CA THR A 30 14.82 16.30 -14.17
C THR A 30 15.24 14.85 -13.93
N TYR A 31 14.26 14.01 -13.61
CA TYR A 31 14.45 12.60 -13.33
C TYR A 31 13.61 11.76 -14.30
N LEU A 32 14.29 11.07 -15.22
CA LEU A 32 13.66 10.17 -16.18
C LEU A 32 13.39 8.80 -15.54
N LYS A 33 12.33 8.12 -16.02
CA LYS A 33 11.96 6.74 -15.67
C LYS A 33 11.94 6.51 -14.16
N SER A 34 11.17 7.33 -13.45
CA SER A 34 11.10 7.26 -12.00
C SER A 34 10.05 6.25 -11.54
N THR A 35 10.31 5.54 -10.45
CA THR A 35 9.37 4.59 -9.85
C THR A 35 9.25 4.77 -8.34
N ILE A 36 8.07 4.51 -7.81
CA ILE A 36 7.83 4.32 -6.38
C ILE A 36 7.21 2.94 -6.20
N GLN A 37 7.76 2.15 -5.27
CA GLN A 37 7.30 0.80 -4.97
C GLN A 37 7.05 0.67 -3.46
N ILE A 38 5.91 0.10 -3.09
CA ILE A 38 5.56 -0.26 -1.72
C ILE A 38 5.19 -1.73 -1.71
N ASN A 39 5.87 -2.50 -0.87
CA ASN A 39 5.64 -3.95 -0.76
C ASN A 39 4.97 -4.24 0.58
N GLY A 40 3.74 -4.76 0.55
CA GLY A 40 2.96 -5.22 1.70
C GLY A 40 3.36 -6.61 2.22
N THR A 41 4.41 -7.21 1.67
CA THR A 41 4.88 -8.53 2.05
C THR A 41 5.49 -8.54 3.45
N GLY A 42 5.02 -9.48 4.26
CA GLY A 42 5.65 -9.81 5.54
C GLY A 42 6.87 -10.70 5.31
N SER A 43 7.88 -10.57 6.17
CA SER A 43 9.14 -11.32 6.10
C SER A 43 9.02 -12.80 6.54
N ASN A 44 8.00 -13.52 6.09
CA ASN A 44 7.80 -14.92 6.47
C ASN A 44 7.93 -15.91 5.30
N ASN A 45 8.27 -17.12 5.70
CA ASN A 45 8.48 -18.37 4.95
C ASN A 45 7.32 -18.80 4.04
N THR A 46 6.20 -18.07 3.99
CA THR A 46 5.04 -18.38 3.14
C THR A 46 4.86 -17.42 1.95
N ASN A 47 5.69 -16.37 1.80
CA ASN A 47 5.57 -15.35 0.75
C ASN A 47 4.16 -14.70 0.65
N GLU A 48 3.45 -14.61 1.78
CA GLU A 48 2.09 -14.06 1.84
C GLU A 48 2.08 -12.67 2.48
N SER A 49 1.27 -11.78 1.92
CA SER A 49 1.16 -10.39 2.35
C SER A 49 0.34 -10.27 3.61
N ILE A 50 0.94 -9.62 4.61
CA ILE A 50 0.30 -9.34 5.90
C ILE A 50 -0.44 -7.99 5.84
N ILE A 51 -0.01 -7.12 4.92
CA ILE A 51 -0.58 -5.79 4.71
C ILE A 51 -1.21 -5.76 3.32
N THR A 52 -2.44 -5.29 3.24
CA THR A 52 -3.12 -4.99 1.97
C THR A 52 -3.14 -3.51 1.71
N ILE A 53 -2.82 -3.12 0.49
CA ILE A 53 -2.92 -1.75 -0.01
C ILE A 53 -4.31 -1.58 -0.61
N SER A 54 -5.10 -0.66 -0.05
CA SER A 54 -6.52 -0.48 -0.40
C SER A 54 -6.74 0.64 -1.42
N ASP A 55 -6.02 1.75 -1.29
CA ASP A 55 -6.09 2.90 -2.21
C ASP A 55 -4.82 3.74 -2.11
N PHE A 56 -4.60 4.65 -3.06
CA PHE A 56 -3.53 5.64 -2.99
C PHE A 56 -3.87 6.93 -3.73
N LYS A 57 -3.30 8.03 -3.25
CA LYS A 57 -3.42 9.36 -3.86
C LYS A 57 -2.05 9.99 -4.03
N ILE A 58 -1.83 10.56 -5.22
CA ILE A 58 -0.62 11.32 -5.55
C ILE A 58 -0.98 12.80 -5.64
N SER A 59 -0.14 13.64 -5.04
CA SER A 59 -0.21 15.10 -5.17
C SER A 59 1.18 15.64 -5.51
N LEU A 60 1.22 16.55 -6.47
CA LEU A 60 2.45 17.26 -6.83
C LEU A 60 2.45 18.68 -6.30
N GLY A 61 3.62 19.12 -5.85
CA GLY A 61 3.92 20.53 -5.65
C GLY A 61 3.87 21.28 -6.98
N SER A 62 3.52 22.57 -6.92
CA SER A 62 3.26 23.39 -8.12
C SER A 62 4.46 23.59 -9.06
N ASN A 63 5.69 23.27 -8.63
CA ASN A 63 6.88 23.35 -9.48
C ASN A 63 7.23 22.01 -10.14
N LEU A 64 6.53 20.93 -9.78
CA LEU A 64 6.74 19.61 -10.34
C LEU A 64 5.79 19.37 -11.51
N PHE A 65 6.35 18.89 -12.61
CA PHE A 65 5.62 18.53 -13.81
C PHE A 65 6.03 17.12 -14.26
N TYR A 66 5.06 16.35 -14.75
CA TYR A 66 5.28 15.12 -15.52
C TYR A 66 4.52 15.20 -16.84
N THR A 67 5.05 14.61 -17.91
CA THR A 67 4.34 14.50 -19.19
C THR A 67 3.32 13.36 -19.15
N THR A 68 2.07 13.72 -19.45
CA THR A 68 0.89 12.93 -19.86
C THR A 68 0.77 11.45 -19.48
N THR A 69 -0.20 11.20 -18.58
CA THR A 69 -1.04 9.99 -18.41
C THR A 69 -0.41 8.65 -18.02
N ALA A 70 -1.07 8.02 -17.03
CA ALA A 70 -0.89 6.68 -16.49
C ALA A 70 0.37 6.48 -15.63
N TYR A 71 0.28 6.87 -14.36
CA TYR A 71 0.81 5.92 -13.39
C TYR A 71 0.01 4.62 -13.58
N SER A 72 0.69 3.49 -13.77
CA SER A 72 0.05 2.18 -13.72
C SER A 72 0.24 1.61 -12.33
N SER A 73 -0.84 1.10 -11.74
CA SER A 73 -0.80 0.35 -10.48
C SER A 73 -1.25 -1.08 -10.76
N ASN A 74 -0.38 -2.04 -10.49
CA ASN A 74 -0.75 -3.46 -10.54
C ASN A 74 -1.07 -3.92 -9.12
N TYR A 75 -2.34 -4.22 -8.86
CA TYR A 75 -2.77 -4.94 -7.66
C TYR A 75 -2.82 -6.43 -7.99
N LEU A 76 -2.07 -7.25 -7.25
CA LEU A 76 -2.02 -8.71 -7.41
C LEU A 76 -2.43 -9.36 -6.09
N SER A 77 -3.70 -9.76 -6.00
CA SER A 77 -4.20 -10.64 -4.94
C SER A 77 -4.77 -11.90 -5.57
N THR A 78 -4.05 -13.01 -5.40
CA THR A 78 -4.53 -14.35 -5.74
C THR A 78 -4.42 -15.23 -4.50
N TYR A 79 -5.55 -15.84 -4.09
CA TYR A 79 -5.57 -16.99 -3.18
C TYR A 79 -5.19 -18.26 -3.99
N PRO A 80 -4.56 -19.33 -3.43
CA PRO A 80 -4.39 -19.71 -2.02
C PRO A 80 -2.92 -19.84 -1.56
N THR A 81 -1.93 -19.43 -2.36
CA THR A 81 -0.52 -19.35 -1.98
C THR A 81 0.13 -18.14 -2.65
N ASN A 82 1.02 -17.43 -1.95
CA ASN A 82 1.83 -16.29 -2.46
C ASN A 82 1.08 -14.96 -2.70
N GLN A 83 0.27 -14.48 -1.75
CA GLN A 83 -0.23 -13.10 -1.82
C GLN A 83 0.92 -12.09 -1.79
N ASN A 84 1.11 -11.30 -2.85
CA ASN A 84 2.09 -10.22 -2.91
C ASN A 84 1.38 -8.90 -3.23
N ASP A 85 0.84 -8.25 -2.19
CA ASP A 85 0.26 -6.93 -2.26
C ASP A 85 1.39 -5.92 -2.46
N GLN A 86 1.54 -5.47 -3.71
CA GLN A 86 2.56 -4.51 -4.11
C GLN A 86 1.90 -3.33 -4.84
N LEU A 87 2.21 -2.11 -4.42
CA LEU A 87 1.92 -0.90 -5.18
C LEU A 87 3.19 -0.51 -5.93
N SER A 88 3.10 -0.43 -7.25
CA SER A 88 4.12 0.17 -8.10
C SER A 88 3.52 1.39 -8.77
N ILE A 89 4.26 2.50 -8.80
CA ILE A 89 3.89 3.75 -9.47
C ILE A 89 5.06 4.10 -10.38
N TYR A 90 4.79 4.31 -11.67
CA TYR A 90 5.78 4.73 -12.66
C TYR A 90 5.51 6.17 -13.12
N PHE A 91 6.58 6.94 -13.27
CA PHE A 91 6.58 8.27 -13.87
C PHE A 91 7.59 8.27 -15.01
N GLU A 92 7.15 8.67 -16.21
CA GLU A 92 8.03 8.81 -17.36
C GLU A 92 9.14 9.84 -17.10
N ASN A 93 8.76 11.00 -16.56
CA ASN A 93 9.66 12.02 -16.08
C ASN A 93 9.08 12.73 -14.85
N ILE A 94 9.95 13.28 -14.02
CA ILE A 94 9.61 14.26 -13.00
C ILE A 94 10.59 15.42 -13.14
N THR A 95 10.07 16.58 -13.51
CA THR A 95 10.86 17.81 -13.67
C THR A 95 10.47 18.82 -12.63
N ASN A 96 11.46 19.37 -11.92
CA ASN A 96 11.30 20.50 -11.03
C ASN A 96 11.83 21.77 -11.71
N ILE A 97 10.93 22.69 -12.05
CA ILE A 97 11.29 23.97 -12.70
C ILE A 97 11.54 25.11 -11.72
N GLY A 98 11.54 24.85 -10.41
CA GLY A 98 11.80 25.87 -9.40
C GLY A 98 13.21 26.46 -9.53
N THR A 99 13.32 27.79 -9.44
CA THR A 99 14.58 28.53 -9.66
C THR A 99 15.04 29.35 -8.45
N VAL A 100 14.23 29.45 -7.39
CA VAL A 100 14.55 30.15 -6.12
C VAL A 100 14.02 29.35 -4.93
N SER A 101 14.44 29.68 -3.70
CA SER A 101 13.96 29.05 -2.47
C SER A 101 12.49 29.39 -2.22
N VAL A 102 11.60 28.76 -2.98
CA VAL A 102 10.15 28.72 -2.75
C VAL A 102 9.85 27.69 -1.66
N PRO A 103 8.67 27.77 -1.00
CA PRO A 103 8.31 26.83 0.05
C PRO A 103 8.54 25.38 -0.39
N LEU A 104 9.16 24.59 0.48
CA LEU A 104 9.59 23.20 0.22
C LEU A 104 8.50 22.38 -0.48
N MET A 105 7.24 22.59 -0.06
CA MET A 105 6.03 21.92 -0.58
C MET A 105 5.83 22.08 -2.09
N ARG A 106 6.28 23.18 -2.71
CA ARG A 106 6.15 23.37 -4.17
C ARG A 106 7.06 22.42 -4.96
N ASN A 107 8.08 21.87 -4.32
CA ASN A 107 9.08 20.97 -4.90
C ASN A 107 8.88 19.51 -4.43
N THR A 108 7.72 19.20 -3.85
CA THR A 108 7.45 17.91 -3.19
C THR A 108 6.43 17.08 -3.97
N LEU A 109 6.73 15.81 -4.20
CA LEU A 109 5.74 14.79 -4.54
C LEU A 109 5.25 14.16 -3.24
N SER A 110 3.95 14.18 -3.00
CA SER A 110 3.32 13.53 -1.85
C SER A 110 2.49 12.33 -2.31
N LEU A 111 2.68 11.21 -1.65
CA LEU A 111 1.96 9.95 -1.85
C LEU A 111 1.28 9.59 -0.54
N SER A 112 -0.05 9.55 -0.55
CA SER A 112 -0.86 9.02 0.54
C SER A 112 -1.30 7.62 0.15
N VAL A 113 -1.13 6.64 1.04
CA VAL A 113 -1.45 5.24 0.76
C VAL A 113 -2.28 4.68 1.90
N ASP A 114 -3.42 4.11 1.56
CA ASP A 114 -4.31 3.47 2.50
C ASP A 114 -3.94 1.99 2.61
N ILE A 115 -3.61 1.57 3.83
CA ILE A 115 -3.20 0.21 4.15
C ILE A 115 -4.09 -0.39 5.22
N ARG A 116 -4.24 -1.71 5.21
CA ARG A 116 -4.95 -2.47 6.24
C ARG A 116 -4.29 -3.82 6.47
N LEU A 117 -4.65 -4.51 7.55
CA LEU A 117 -4.27 -5.91 7.72
C LEU A 117 -4.95 -6.75 6.62
N SER A 118 -4.21 -7.69 6.06
CA SER A 118 -4.75 -8.61 5.07
C SER A 118 -5.80 -9.51 5.68
N ASP A 119 -6.91 -9.70 4.97
CA ASP A 119 -8.02 -10.57 5.39
C ASP A 119 -7.68 -12.07 5.22
N SER A 120 -6.56 -12.39 4.56
CA SER A 120 -6.14 -13.77 4.30
C SER A 120 -5.38 -14.42 5.45
N LYS A 121 -4.88 -13.65 6.42
CA LYS A 121 -4.11 -14.16 7.56
C LYS A 121 -4.65 -13.69 8.89
N ILE A 122 -4.75 -14.65 9.81
CA ILE A 122 -4.85 -14.35 11.23
C ILE A 122 -3.45 -14.00 11.72
N VAL A 123 -3.28 -12.72 12.03
CA VAL A 123 -2.09 -12.20 12.70
C VAL A 123 -2.28 -12.16 14.22
N GLU A 124 -1.29 -12.55 15.01
CA GLU A 124 -1.32 -12.40 16.48
C GLU A 124 -1.21 -10.93 16.93
N ASN A 125 -1.67 -10.67 18.16
CA ASN A 125 -1.53 -9.33 18.75
C ASN A 125 -0.06 -9.00 19.01
N GLY A 126 0.36 -7.77 18.74
CA GLY A 126 1.73 -7.29 19.00
C GLY A 126 2.76 -7.72 17.95
N THR A 127 2.39 -8.54 16.97
CA THR A 127 3.31 -8.90 15.89
C THR A 127 3.63 -7.68 15.03
N GLY A 128 4.90 -7.51 14.65
CA GLY A 128 5.38 -6.35 13.91
C GLY A 128 6.20 -6.70 12.66
N TRP A 129 6.11 -5.84 11.65
CA TRP A 129 6.78 -6.01 10.35
C TRP A 129 7.25 -4.67 9.79
N PRO A 130 8.35 -4.67 9.02
CA PRO A 130 8.75 -3.52 8.24
C PRO A 130 7.93 -3.43 6.95
N LEU A 131 7.23 -2.32 6.72
CA LEU A 131 6.70 -1.96 5.42
C LEU A 131 7.77 -1.18 4.65
N GLN A 132 8.29 -1.75 3.56
CA GLN A 132 9.34 -1.15 2.76
C GLN A 132 8.77 -0.29 1.62
N ILE A 133 9.28 0.93 1.52
CA ILE A 133 8.98 1.89 0.46
C ILE A 133 10.29 2.18 -0.29
N THR A 134 10.27 2.02 -1.61
CA THR A 134 11.44 2.20 -2.47
C THR A 134 11.12 3.23 -3.55
N GLY A 135 11.80 4.37 -3.56
CA GLY A 135 11.74 5.34 -4.64
C GLY A 135 13.00 5.28 -5.49
N ARG A 136 12.86 5.14 -6.81
CA ARG A 136 13.95 5.21 -7.79
C ARG A 136 13.70 6.39 -8.70
N PHE A 137 14.63 7.34 -8.74
CA PHE A 137 14.55 8.54 -9.57
C PHE A 137 15.84 8.61 -10.37
N ASN A 138 15.80 8.13 -11.63
CA ASN A 138 16.99 7.90 -12.45
C ASN A 138 18.02 6.99 -11.72
N ALA A 139 19.27 7.43 -11.54
CA ALA A 139 20.30 6.67 -10.83
C ALA A 139 20.15 6.68 -9.29
N VAL A 140 19.22 7.47 -8.74
CA VAL A 140 19.08 7.63 -7.29
C VAL A 140 18.03 6.65 -6.77
N THR A 141 18.46 5.69 -5.94
CA THR A 141 17.55 4.80 -5.21
C THR A 141 17.50 5.20 -3.76
N ASN A 142 16.28 5.37 -3.22
CA ASN A 142 16.05 5.61 -1.81
C ASN A 142 15.12 4.52 -1.27
N ILE A 143 15.51 3.93 -0.16
CA ILE A 143 14.73 2.89 0.53
C ILE A 143 14.41 3.40 1.92
N SER A 144 13.17 3.20 2.34
CA SER A 144 12.70 3.59 3.65
C SER A 144 11.75 2.54 4.21
N LYS A 145 11.64 2.48 5.53
CA LYS A 145 10.86 1.46 6.23
C LYS A 145 9.97 2.10 7.29
N ILE A 146 8.74 1.64 7.39
CA ILE A 146 7.79 1.98 8.45
C ILE A 146 7.60 0.72 9.31
N SER A 147 7.62 0.88 10.63
CA SER A 147 7.27 -0.22 11.53
C SER A 147 5.75 -0.35 11.64
N VAL A 148 5.21 -1.50 11.28
CA VAL A 148 3.77 -1.78 11.34
C VAL A 148 3.53 -2.81 12.43
N TYR A 149 2.55 -2.57 13.30
CA TYR A 149 2.18 -3.48 14.38
C TYR A 149 0.71 -3.87 14.30
N CYS A 150 0.39 -5.15 14.54
CA CYS A 150 -0.97 -5.58 14.74
C CYS A 150 -1.42 -5.31 16.18
N ILE A 151 -2.60 -4.69 16.34
CA ILE A 151 -3.30 -4.61 17.62
C ILE A 151 -4.63 -5.32 17.50
N ARG A 152 -4.86 -6.29 18.39
CA ARG A 152 -6.16 -6.91 18.63
C ARG A 152 -6.71 -6.47 19.97
N THR A 153 -7.96 -6.05 19.98
CA THR A 153 -8.71 -5.54 21.12
C THR A 153 -9.87 -6.45 21.54
N GLY A 154 -10.21 -7.46 20.73
CA GLY A 154 -11.38 -8.32 20.94
C GLY A 154 -12.71 -7.67 20.56
N SER A 155 -12.70 -6.43 20.08
CA SER A 155 -13.86 -5.68 19.56
C SER A 155 -13.72 -5.37 18.07
N GLU A 156 -12.93 -6.16 17.35
CA GLU A 156 -12.67 -5.95 15.93
C GLU A 156 -13.94 -6.10 15.10
N LYS A 157 -14.11 -5.24 14.10
CA LYS A 157 -15.18 -5.42 13.11
C LYS A 157 -14.77 -6.54 12.15
N PRO A 158 -15.58 -7.60 11.98
CA PRO A 158 -15.30 -8.62 10.98
C PRO A 158 -15.36 -8.00 9.57
N SER A 159 -14.26 -8.07 8.81
CA SER A 159 -14.19 -7.71 7.40
C SER A 159 -14.64 -8.87 6.52
N ILE A 160 -15.85 -9.38 6.74
CA ILE A 160 -16.42 -10.42 5.88
C ILE A 160 -17.20 -9.75 4.75
N GLN A 161 -16.59 -9.63 3.58
CA GLN A 161 -17.33 -9.36 2.34
C GLN A 161 -17.85 -10.68 1.78
N VAL A 162 -19.13 -10.98 2.02
CA VAL A 162 -19.80 -12.08 1.36
C VAL A 162 -20.26 -11.61 -0.02
N VAL A 163 -19.69 -12.17 -1.08
CA VAL A 163 -20.22 -12.00 -2.43
C VAL A 163 -21.46 -12.90 -2.56
N LEU A 164 -22.65 -12.32 -2.45
CA LEU A 164 -23.93 -13.05 -2.48
C LEU A 164 -24.10 -13.92 -3.73
N SER A 165 -23.50 -13.57 -4.87
CA SER A 165 -23.57 -14.40 -6.09
C SER A 165 -22.75 -15.69 -6.02
N GLN A 166 -21.85 -15.84 -5.04
CA GLN A 166 -21.12 -17.09 -4.76
C GLN A 166 -21.83 -17.98 -3.74
N LEU A 167 -22.86 -17.47 -3.07
CA LEU A 167 -23.84 -18.28 -2.35
C LEU A 167 -24.81 -18.87 -3.38
N SER A 168 -24.34 -19.74 -4.27
CA SER A 168 -25.24 -20.61 -5.00
C SER A 168 -26.02 -21.41 -3.97
N SER A 169 -27.34 -21.37 -4.06
CA SER A 169 -28.30 -22.10 -3.23
C SER A 169 -27.77 -23.48 -2.84
N PHE A 170 -27.30 -23.62 -1.61
CA PHE A 170 -27.22 -24.93 -0.98
C PHE A 170 -28.68 -25.36 -0.74
N THR A 171 -29.27 -26.04 -1.72
CA THR A 171 -30.43 -26.88 -1.44
C THR A 171 -29.95 -27.96 -0.47
N PHE A 172 -30.46 -27.93 0.76
CA PHE A 172 -30.41 -29.08 1.66
C PHE A 172 -31.20 -30.22 1.00
N SER A 173 -30.51 -31.02 0.21
CA SER A 173 -30.88 -32.35 -0.29
C SER A 173 -29.56 -33.11 -0.12
N ASP A 174 -29.36 -33.94 0.89
CA ASP A 174 -30.27 -34.94 1.43
C ASP A 174 -30.08 -35.07 2.95
N TYR A 175 -31.15 -34.85 3.72
CA TYR A 175 -31.29 -35.55 4.98
C TYR A 175 -32.03 -36.85 4.63
N PRO A 176 -31.43 -38.04 4.77
CA PRO A 176 -32.24 -39.24 4.76
C PRO A 176 -33.09 -39.18 6.03
N ASP A 177 -34.40 -39.00 5.86
CA ASP A 177 -35.38 -39.17 6.92
C ASP A 177 -35.15 -40.55 7.56
N ARG A 178 -34.47 -40.58 8.69
CA ARG A 178 -34.49 -41.70 9.61
C ARG A 178 -35.65 -41.47 10.56
N TYR A 179 -36.85 -41.87 10.16
CA TYR A 179 -37.92 -42.15 11.10
C TYR A 179 -38.71 -43.40 10.65
N VAL A 180 -38.42 -44.48 11.38
CA VAL A 180 -39.23 -45.64 11.82
C VAL A 180 -40.07 -46.37 10.78
#